data_AF-A0A9N9CCQ7-F1
#
_entry.id   AF-A0A9N9CCQ7-F1
#
_cell.length_a   1.000
_cell.length_b   1.000
_cell.length_c   1.000
_cell.angle_alpha   90.00
_cell.angle_beta   90.00
_cell.angle_gamma   90.00
#
_symmetry.space_group_name_H-M   'P 1'
#
loop_
_entity.id
_entity.type
_entity.pdbx_description
1 polymer ?
#
loop_
_entity_poly.entity_id
_entity_poly.type
_entity_poly.pdbx_seq_one_letter_code
_entity_poly.pdbx_strand_id
1 'polypeptide(L)'
;MAAYRAILSITRYIEIGINVDVRMRHKTTYFIQLDVYGSRFCYPDAMNLCVDISTGSNNVTFNVEASADIGWVGVGVGDGMVGAYLMIVWPNSDGSVTISQRKATDHDLPNPTNQQADLTLDSSSGLKDGKFRAAFSRPLRVQGSIVSASTKNFIYAVSDQKVPESKYDTNTLQQHLYRGYIILGNNNRLLVAHAVIMFLAWAVSAPTAVFIARFGRQKLPKSWFHLHWSMQTFLTIPLVIIAFVLAYVGRGKKFDAGVAHQANITSRFNNLCS
;
A
#
# COMPACT_ATOMS: atom_id res chain seq x y z
N MET A 1 -22.30 4.92 17.36
CA MET A 1 -22.26 5.16 15.89
C MET A 1 -21.91 6.60 15.49
N ALA A 2 -22.33 7.64 16.22
CA ALA A 2 -21.97 9.03 15.90
C ALA A 2 -20.45 9.34 16.02
N ALA A 3 -19.77 8.80 17.04
CA ALA A 3 -18.32 8.95 17.21
C ALA A 3 -17.49 8.32 16.06
N TYR A 4 -17.97 7.21 15.50
CA TYR A 4 -17.33 6.55 14.35
C TYR A 4 -17.43 7.40 13.07
N ARG A 5 -18.55 8.11 12.88
CA ARG A 5 -18.75 9.03 11.75
C ARG A 5 -17.94 10.33 11.88
N ALA A 6 -17.73 10.82 13.10
CA ALA A 6 -16.88 11.98 13.36
C ALA A 6 -15.37 11.69 13.12
N ILE A 7 -14.89 10.51 13.49
CA ILE A 7 -13.49 10.08 13.27
C ILE A 7 -13.18 9.85 11.78
N LEU A 8 -14.16 9.35 11.00
CA LEU A 8 -14.06 9.24 9.54
C LEU A 8 -14.06 10.59 8.80
N SER A 9 -14.58 11.65 9.42
CA SER A 9 -14.60 13.01 8.86
C SER A 9 -13.24 13.70 8.97
N ILE A 10 -12.54 13.52 10.10
CA ILE A 10 -11.21 14.12 10.36
C ILE A 10 -10.11 13.47 9.49
N THR A 11 -10.27 12.20 9.13
CA THR A 11 -9.30 11.46 8.28
C THR A 11 -9.37 11.82 6.80
N ARG A 12 -10.30 12.67 6.36
CA ARG A 12 -10.37 13.18 4.97
C ARG A 12 -9.51 14.43 4.71
N TYR A 13 -8.90 15.03 5.73
CA TYR A 13 -8.30 16.39 5.63
C TYR A 13 -6.83 16.50 6.07
N ILE A 14 -6.13 15.39 6.31
CA ILE A 14 -4.70 15.44 6.66
C ILE A 14 -3.87 15.16 5.40
N GLU A 15 -3.69 16.20 4.57
CA GLU A 15 -2.62 16.24 3.58
C GLU A 15 -1.35 16.70 4.28
N ILE A 16 -0.46 15.77 4.64
CA ILE A 16 0.91 16.10 5.04
C ILE A 16 1.82 15.64 3.91
N GLY A 17 2.09 16.54 2.96
CA GLY A 17 3.14 16.35 1.97
C GLY A 17 4.50 16.55 2.64
N ILE A 18 5.26 15.48 2.84
CA ILE A 18 6.66 15.56 3.25
C ILE A 18 7.51 15.56 1.98
N ASN A 19 8.09 16.72 1.64
CA ASN A 19 9.09 16.82 0.58
C ASN A 19 10.47 16.42 1.12
N VAL A 20 11.06 15.36 0.59
CA VAL A 20 12.46 14.99 0.87
C VAL A 20 13.29 15.27 -0.39
N ASP A 21 14.07 16.34 -0.37
CA ASP A 21 15.03 16.67 -1.43
C ASP A 21 16.32 15.87 -1.22
N VAL A 22 16.58 14.88 -2.07
CA VAL A 22 17.86 14.16 -2.11
C VAL A 22 18.64 14.63 -3.33
N ARG A 23 19.49 15.64 -3.14
CA ARG A 23 20.36 16.18 -4.18
C ARG A 23 21.58 15.29 -4.40
N MET A 24 21.49 14.32 -5.31
CA MET A 24 22.66 13.58 -5.83
C MET A 24 23.30 14.36 -7.00
N ARG A 25 24.64 14.46 -7.02
CA ARG A 25 25.40 15.13 -8.07
C ARG A 25 25.33 14.34 -9.38
N HIS A 26 24.31 14.60 -10.20
CA HIS A 26 24.33 14.58 -11.67
C HIS A 26 22.97 15.11 -12.13
N LYS A 27 22.95 15.97 -13.17
CA LYS A 27 21.82 16.82 -13.62
C LYS A 27 20.61 16.03 -14.16
N THR A 28 19.93 15.28 -13.31
CA THR A 28 18.62 14.72 -13.62
C THR A 28 17.76 14.82 -12.37
N THR A 29 16.86 15.81 -12.36
CA THR A 29 15.87 15.97 -11.30
C THR A 29 14.83 14.86 -11.47
N TYR A 30 15.01 13.75 -10.76
CA TYR A 30 13.98 12.73 -10.66
C TYR A 30 12.95 13.19 -9.64
N PHE A 31 11.76 13.58 -10.12
CA PHE A 31 10.61 13.74 -9.25
C PHE A 31 10.11 12.33 -8.89
N ILE A 32 10.69 11.73 -7.85
CA ILE A 32 10.07 10.56 -7.24
C ILE A 32 8.94 11.10 -6.37
N GLN A 33 7.75 11.23 -6.96
CA GLN A 33 6.56 11.45 -6.18
C GLN A 33 6.27 10.15 -5.41
N LEU A 34 6.84 10.04 -4.21
CA LEU A 34 6.49 9.03 -3.23
C LEU A 34 5.13 9.43 -2.65
N ASP A 35 4.07 9.19 -3.41
CA ASP A 35 2.72 9.16 -2.86
C ASP A 35 2.68 7.95 -1.90
N VAL A 36 3.04 8.16 -0.63
CA VAL A 36 2.78 7.19 0.46
C VAL A 36 1.30 7.28 0.80
N TYR A 37 0.46 7.05 -0.20
CA TYR A 37 -0.94 6.73 -0.03
C TYR A 37 -1.07 5.25 -0.21
N GLY A 38 -1.62 4.61 0.79
CA GLY A 38 -2.54 3.57 0.41
C GLY A 38 -1.89 2.21 0.24
N SER A 39 -2.73 1.21 0.13
CA SER A 39 -2.50 -0.07 -0.53
C SER A 39 -2.17 0.06 -2.04
N ARG A 40 -1.69 1.23 -2.50
CA ARG A 40 -1.49 1.61 -3.89
C ARG A 40 -0.02 1.93 -4.15
N PHE A 41 0.54 1.36 -5.20
CA PHE A 41 1.85 1.69 -5.72
C PHE A 41 1.66 2.35 -7.08
N CYS A 42 2.22 3.54 -7.31
CA CYS A 42 2.15 4.22 -8.59
C CYS A 42 3.55 4.56 -9.11
N TYR A 43 3.74 4.40 -10.41
CA TYR A 43 4.98 4.69 -11.11
C TYR A 43 4.68 5.41 -12.45
N PRO A 44 4.70 6.76 -12.47
CA PRO A 44 4.33 7.57 -13.63
C PRO A 44 5.15 7.25 -14.90
N ASP A 45 6.45 7.00 -14.75
CA ASP A 45 7.35 6.77 -15.87
C ASP A 45 7.10 5.43 -16.58
N ALA A 46 6.58 4.42 -15.88
CA ALA A 46 6.18 3.14 -16.49
C ALA A 46 4.74 3.21 -17.02
N MET A 47 4.51 4.09 -17.99
CA MET A 47 3.20 4.24 -18.65
C MET A 47 2.05 4.58 -17.68
N ASN A 48 2.33 5.42 -16.68
CA ASN A 48 1.38 5.77 -15.62
C ASN A 48 0.81 4.54 -14.87
N LEU A 49 1.64 3.53 -14.63
CA LEU A 49 1.25 2.32 -13.90
C LEU A 49 0.85 2.68 -12.47
N CYS A 50 -0.30 2.19 -12.03
CA CYS A 50 -0.68 2.09 -10.63
C CYS A 50 -1.20 0.69 -10.33
N VAL A 51 -0.80 0.12 -9.19
CA VAL A 51 -1.23 -1.19 -8.72
C VAL A 51 -1.71 -1.07 -7.28
N ASP A 52 -2.97 -1.45 -7.07
CA ASP A 52 -3.56 -1.64 -5.75
C ASP A 52 -3.65 -3.12 -5.43
N ILE A 53 -3.24 -3.52 -4.22
CA ILE A 53 -3.37 -4.90 -3.76
C ILE A 53 -4.15 -4.90 -2.45
N SER A 54 -5.26 -5.63 -2.43
CA SER A 54 -6.14 -5.73 -1.26
C SER A 54 -6.41 -7.18 -0.92
N THR A 55 -6.23 -7.53 0.35
CA THR A 55 -6.50 -8.88 0.86
C THR A 55 -7.89 -8.92 1.50
N GLY A 56 -8.79 -9.73 0.94
CA GLY A 56 -10.06 -10.08 1.54
C GLY A 56 -9.93 -11.27 2.50
N SER A 57 -11.06 -11.84 2.92
CA SER A 57 -11.06 -12.98 3.85
C SER A 57 -10.46 -14.25 3.23
N ASN A 58 -10.74 -14.50 1.95
CA ASN A 58 -10.36 -15.74 1.25
C ASN A 58 -9.61 -15.50 -0.07
N ASN A 59 -9.61 -14.27 -0.57
CA ASN A 59 -9.02 -13.88 -1.84
C ASN A 59 -8.11 -12.65 -1.68
N VAL A 60 -7.22 -12.48 -2.64
CA VAL A 60 -6.46 -11.25 -2.86
C VAL A 60 -6.90 -10.67 -4.20
N THR A 61 -7.18 -9.38 -4.21
CA THR A 61 -7.59 -8.62 -5.38
C THR A 61 -6.49 -7.64 -5.77
N PHE A 62 -6.18 -7.62 -7.05
CA PHE A 62 -5.23 -6.73 -7.69
C PHE A 62 -6.01 -5.80 -8.61
N ASN A 63 -5.88 -4.49 -8.42
CA ASN A 63 -6.37 -3.50 -9.37
C ASN A 63 -5.17 -2.84 -10.03
N VAL A 64 -5.08 -2.99 -11.35
CA VAL A 64 -4.04 -2.40 -12.18
C VAL A 64 -4.68 -1.28 -12.99
N GLU A 65 -4.02 -0.14 -13.02
CA GLU A 65 -4.36 1.02 -13.85
C GLU A 65 -3.10 1.44 -14.61
N ALA A 66 -3.21 1.72 -15.90
CA ALA A 66 -2.11 2.20 -16.72
C ALA A 66 -2.65 3.07 -17.87
N SER A 67 -1.75 3.66 -18.66
CA SER A 67 -2.10 4.31 -19.93
C SER A 67 -2.85 3.35 -20.87
N ALA A 68 -3.79 3.84 -21.68
CA ALA A 68 -4.47 3.02 -22.69
C ALA A 68 -3.52 2.43 -23.75
N ASP A 69 -2.35 3.05 -23.95
CA ASP A 69 -1.34 2.59 -24.91
C ASP A 69 -0.52 1.39 -24.40
N ILE A 70 -0.78 0.93 -23.17
CA ILE A 70 -0.10 -0.23 -22.58
C ILE A 70 -0.17 -1.48 -23.46
N GLY A 71 0.95 -2.18 -23.58
CA GLY A 71 1.04 -3.47 -24.26
C GLY A 71 0.54 -4.58 -23.35
N TRP A 72 1.21 -4.73 -22.21
CA TRP A 72 0.83 -5.68 -21.16
C TRP A 72 1.40 -5.24 -19.80
N VAL A 73 0.74 -5.68 -18.72
CA VAL A 73 1.20 -5.49 -17.35
C VAL A 73 1.32 -6.85 -16.66
N GLY A 74 2.48 -7.11 -16.07
CA GLY A 74 2.74 -8.27 -15.23
C GLY A 74 2.75 -7.86 -13.76
N VAL A 75 2.06 -8.64 -12.92
CA VAL A 75 2.16 -8.58 -11.47
C VAL A 75 2.55 -9.96 -10.96
N GLY A 76 3.60 -10.04 -10.16
CA GLY A 76 4.10 -11.29 -9.59
C GLY A 76 4.03 -11.31 -8.07
N VAL A 77 3.74 -12.48 -7.51
CA VAL A 77 3.89 -12.75 -6.07
C VAL A 77 5.19 -13.53 -5.86
N GLY A 78 6.20 -12.88 -5.30
CA GLY A 78 7.55 -13.43 -5.12
C GLY A 78 8.64 -12.35 -5.09
N ASP A 79 9.89 -12.78 -4.93
CA ASP A 79 11.07 -11.91 -4.84
C ASP A 79 11.78 -11.65 -6.19
N GLY A 80 11.32 -12.29 -7.27
CA GLY A 80 11.89 -12.20 -8.60
C GLY A 80 11.01 -12.90 -9.63
N MET A 81 11.37 -12.82 -10.91
CA MET A 81 10.58 -13.42 -12.01
C MET A 81 10.55 -14.95 -11.91
N VAL A 82 11.72 -15.57 -11.72
CA VAL A 82 11.85 -17.02 -11.56
C VAL A 82 11.26 -17.45 -10.22
N GLY A 83 10.41 -18.48 -10.26
CA GLY A 83 9.77 -19.03 -9.05
C GLY A 83 8.60 -18.21 -8.49
N ALA A 84 8.32 -17.00 -9.01
CA ALA A 84 7.12 -16.26 -8.64
C ALA A 84 5.86 -16.80 -9.31
N TYR A 85 4.73 -16.48 -8.68
CA TYR A 85 3.42 -16.65 -9.28
C TYR A 85 3.11 -15.42 -10.13
N LEU A 86 3.24 -15.54 -11.45
CA LEU A 86 3.12 -14.43 -12.38
C LEU A 86 1.68 -14.35 -12.91
N MET A 87 1.14 -13.13 -12.92
CA MET A 87 -0.16 -12.81 -13.48
C MET A 87 0.06 -11.70 -14.49
N ILE A 88 -0.13 -12.01 -15.78
CA ILE A 88 0.08 -11.07 -16.87
C ILE A 88 -1.29 -10.71 -17.44
N VAL A 89 -1.55 -9.43 -17.60
CA VAL A 89 -2.84 -8.90 -18.05
C VAL A 89 -2.62 -7.88 -19.17
N TRP A 90 -3.45 -7.93 -20.20
CA TRP A 90 -3.33 -7.03 -21.36
C TRP A 90 -4.69 -6.73 -21.99
N PRO A 91 -4.84 -5.55 -22.62
CA PRO A 91 -5.97 -5.26 -23.48
C PRO A 91 -5.84 -5.98 -24.83
N ASN A 92 -6.94 -6.50 -25.33
CA ASN A 92 -7.06 -7.09 -26.65
C ASN A 92 -7.54 -6.07 -27.67
N SER A 93 -7.36 -6.38 -28.96
CA SER A 93 -7.82 -5.54 -30.06
C SER A 93 -9.34 -5.35 -30.12
N ASP A 94 -10.11 -6.29 -29.58
CA ASP A 94 -11.57 -6.24 -29.46
C ASP A 94 -12.06 -5.42 -28.25
N GLY A 95 -11.14 -4.86 -27.46
CA GLY A 95 -11.43 -4.10 -26.24
C GLY A 95 -11.66 -4.95 -24.99
N SER A 96 -11.67 -6.29 -25.11
CA SER A 96 -11.66 -7.20 -23.97
C SER A 96 -10.29 -7.21 -23.29
N VAL A 97 -10.22 -7.82 -22.11
CA VAL A 97 -8.96 -7.96 -21.34
C VAL A 97 -8.69 -9.44 -21.16
N THR A 98 -7.47 -9.85 -21.49
CA THR A 98 -7.00 -11.21 -21.21
C THR A 98 -6.06 -11.19 -20.02
N ILE A 99 -6.23 -12.17 -19.14
CA ILE A 99 -5.33 -12.45 -18.04
C ILE A 99 -4.77 -13.86 -18.20
N SER A 100 -3.49 -14.02 -17.86
CA SER A 100 -2.75 -15.27 -17.95
C SER A 100 -1.92 -15.49 -16.70
N GLN A 101 -2.15 -16.62 -16.04
CA GLN A 101 -1.27 -17.14 -15.00
C GLN A 101 -0.06 -17.79 -15.69
N ARG A 102 1.14 -17.36 -15.32
CA ARG A 102 2.39 -17.90 -15.86
C ARG A 102 3.38 -18.26 -14.78
N LYS A 103 4.36 -19.09 -15.17
CA LYS A 103 5.52 -19.43 -14.33
C LYS A 103 6.79 -19.36 -15.17
N ALA A 104 7.82 -18.74 -14.61
CA ALA A 104 9.16 -18.72 -15.18
C ALA A 104 10.07 -19.69 -14.42
N THR A 105 10.81 -20.51 -15.15
CA THR A 105 11.90 -21.36 -14.62
C THR A 105 13.28 -20.76 -14.84
N ASP A 106 13.37 -19.84 -15.79
CA ASP A 106 14.57 -19.07 -16.14
C ASP A 106 14.15 -17.64 -16.56
N HIS A 107 15.10 -16.80 -16.96
CA HIS A 107 14.88 -15.43 -17.45
C HIS A 107 14.40 -15.38 -18.91
N ASP A 108 13.63 -16.37 -19.31
CA ASP A 108 13.00 -16.48 -20.62
C ASP A 108 11.50 -16.23 -20.53
N LEU A 109 10.82 -16.27 -21.69
CA LEU A 109 9.38 -16.14 -21.80
C LEU A 109 8.67 -17.08 -20.79
N PRO A 110 7.92 -16.55 -19.81
CA PRO A 110 7.19 -17.40 -18.88
C PRO A 110 6.16 -18.27 -19.61
N ASN A 111 6.12 -19.55 -19.26
CA ASN A 111 5.15 -20.47 -19.82
C ASN A 111 3.79 -20.27 -19.14
N PRO A 112 2.68 -20.29 -19.92
CA PRO A 112 1.34 -20.35 -19.36
C PRO A 112 1.17 -21.64 -18.56
N THR A 113 0.47 -21.59 -17.42
CA THR A 113 0.20 -22.79 -16.63
C THR A 113 -1.20 -23.34 -16.87
N ASN A 114 -1.45 -24.55 -16.38
CA ASN A 114 -2.79 -25.14 -16.36
C ASN A 114 -3.67 -24.59 -15.21
N GLN A 115 -3.19 -23.60 -14.45
CA GLN A 115 -3.87 -23.07 -13.25
C GLN A 115 -4.62 -21.76 -13.52
N GLN A 116 -5.06 -21.55 -14.77
CA GLN A 116 -5.77 -20.32 -15.16
C GLN A 116 -7.04 -20.09 -14.33
N ALA A 117 -7.69 -21.17 -13.87
CA ALA A 117 -8.89 -21.12 -13.04
C ALA A 117 -8.68 -20.52 -11.64
N ASP A 118 -7.42 -20.33 -11.21
CA ASP A 118 -7.11 -19.58 -9.99
C ASP A 118 -7.45 -18.09 -10.12
N LEU A 119 -7.50 -17.57 -11.35
CA LEU A 119 -7.67 -16.15 -11.65
C LEU A 119 -9.11 -15.86 -12.05
N THR A 120 -9.71 -14.88 -11.38
CA THR A 120 -11.02 -14.34 -11.72
C THR A 120 -10.86 -12.88 -12.14
N LEU A 121 -11.10 -12.60 -13.42
CA LEU A 121 -11.13 -11.25 -13.96
C LEU A 121 -12.48 -10.58 -13.65
N ASP A 122 -12.43 -9.35 -13.17
CA ASP A 122 -13.61 -8.53 -12.90
C ASP A 122 -14.14 -7.90 -14.19
N SER A 123 -15.45 -7.86 -14.34
CA SER A 123 -16.15 -7.32 -15.53
C SER A 123 -15.96 -5.82 -15.73
N SER A 124 -15.47 -5.10 -14.71
CA SER A 124 -15.08 -3.69 -14.83
C SER A 124 -13.80 -3.46 -15.63
N SER A 125 -13.01 -4.51 -15.89
CA SER A 125 -11.75 -4.45 -16.63
C SER A 125 -11.97 -4.04 -18.10
N GLY A 126 -11.04 -3.25 -18.66
CA GLY A 126 -11.11 -2.77 -20.02
C GLY A 126 -10.34 -1.46 -20.23
N LEU A 127 -10.41 -0.96 -21.47
CA LEU A 127 -9.97 0.39 -21.83
C LEU A 127 -11.13 1.38 -21.57
N LYS A 128 -10.96 2.28 -20.61
CA LYS A 128 -11.96 3.28 -20.21
C LYS A 128 -11.30 4.62 -19.91
N ASP A 129 -11.88 5.71 -20.40
CA ASP A 129 -11.43 7.09 -20.14
C ASP A 129 -9.94 7.34 -20.46
N GLY A 130 -9.44 6.77 -21.57
CA GLY A 130 -8.02 6.90 -21.96
C GLY A 130 -7.06 6.12 -21.07
N LYS A 131 -7.57 5.22 -20.23
CA LYS A 131 -6.79 4.38 -19.31
C LYS A 131 -7.12 2.91 -19.50
N PHE A 132 -6.12 2.06 -19.31
CA PHE A 132 -6.31 0.64 -19.11
C PHE A 132 -6.58 0.36 -17.64
N ARG A 133 -7.66 -0.37 -17.35
CA ARG A 133 -8.00 -0.83 -16.00
C ARG A 133 -8.19 -2.33 -16.02
N ALA A 134 -7.51 -3.04 -15.14
CA ALA A 134 -7.70 -4.47 -14.95
C ALA A 134 -7.84 -4.78 -13.46
N ALA A 135 -9.00 -5.28 -13.07
CA ALA A 135 -9.24 -5.77 -11.72
C ALA A 135 -9.37 -7.29 -11.78
N PHE A 136 -8.58 -8.01 -11.00
CA PHE A 136 -8.62 -9.46 -10.96
C PHE A 136 -8.30 -9.97 -9.56
N SER A 137 -8.76 -11.18 -9.26
CA SER A 137 -8.55 -11.79 -7.95
C SER A 137 -8.13 -13.24 -8.05
N ARG A 138 -7.52 -13.73 -6.98
CA ARG A 138 -7.20 -15.15 -6.78
C ARG A 138 -7.36 -15.55 -5.32
N PRO A 139 -7.55 -16.84 -5.00
CA PRO A 139 -7.51 -17.32 -3.63
C PRO A 139 -6.19 -16.97 -2.92
N LEU A 140 -6.25 -16.73 -1.61
CA LEU A 140 -5.07 -16.47 -0.77
C LEU A 140 -4.07 -17.64 -0.80
N ARG A 141 -4.56 -18.86 -1.03
CA ARG A 141 -3.75 -20.07 -1.16
C ARG A 141 -4.06 -20.74 -2.49
N VAL A 142 -3.04 -20.86 -3.32
CA VAL A 142 -3.07 -21.65 -4.56
C VAL A 142 -1.80 -22.51 -4.61
N GLN A 143 -1.71 -23.43 -5.55
CA GLN A 143 -0.53 -24.27 -5.68
C GLN A 143 0.71 -23.40 -5.97
N GLY A 144 1.77 -23.57 -5.19
CA GLY A 144 3.02 -22.83 -5.38
C GLY A 144 2.98 -21.34 -4.99
N SER A 145 1.88 -20.84 -4.40
CA SER A 145 1.84 -19.44 -3.93
C SER A 145 0.86 -19.21 -2.78
N ILE A 146 1.32 -18.55 -1.72
CA ILE A 146 0.50 -18.18 -0.56
C ILE A 146 0.64 -16.67 -0.32
N VAL A 147 -0.49 -15.98 -0.30
CA VAL A 147 -0.60 -14.57 0.08
C VAL A 147 -1.25 -14.49 1.45
N SER A 148 -0.63 -13.70 2.34
CA SER A 148 -1.14 -13.41 3.68
C SER A 148 -0.91 -11.95 4.03
N ALA A 149 -1.40 -11.51 5.20
CA ALA A 149 -1.16 -10.15 5.68
C ALA A 149 0.33 -9.79 5.83
N SER A 150 1.23 -10.77 5.96
CA SER A 150 2.68 -10.56 6.03
C SER A 150 3.38 -10.62 4.68
N THR A 151 2.69 -10.95 3.59
CA THR A 151 3.29 -10.98 2.25
C THR A 151 3.60 -9.55 1.82
N LYS A 152 4.88 -9.28 1.56
CA LYS A 152 5.39 -7.97 1.10
C LYS A 152 6.05 -8.03 -0.27
N ASN A 153 6.34 -9.23 -0.76
CA ASN A 153 7.16 -9.43 -1.95
C ASN A 153 6.23 -9.54 -3.15
N PHE A 154 6.00 -8.38 -3.76
CA PHE A 154 5.28 -8.26 -5.02
C PHE A 154 6.20 -7.59 -6.03
N ILE A 155 6.13 -8.04 -7.26
CA ILE A 155 6.90 -7.50 -8.38
C ILE A 155 5.96 -7.02 -9.47
N TYR A 156 6.41 -6.04 -10.25
CA TYR A 156 5.71 -5.60 -11.46
C TYR A 156 6.62 -5.65 -12.67
N ALA A 157 6.00 -5.76 -13.84
CA ALA A 157 6.63 -5.68 -15.14
C ALA A 157 5.66 -5.00 -16.13
N VAL A 158 6.18 -4.17 -17.03
CA VAL A 158 5.36 -3.42 -17.99
C VAL A 158 6.03 -3.42 -19.36
N SER A 159 5.25 -3.57 -20.42
CA SER A 159 5.67 -3.36 -21.81
C SER A 159 4.64 -2.53 -22.57
N ASP A 160 5.09 -1.79 -23.57
CA ASP A 160 4.27 -1.07 -24.55
C ASP A 160 3.93 -1.93 -25.77
N GLN A 161 4.56 -3.10 -25.91
CA GLN A 161 4.36 -3.99 -27.04
C GLN A 161 3.00 -4.70 -26.93
N LYS A 162 2.11 -4.40 -27.88
CA LYS A 162 0.76 -4.96 -27.94
C LYS A 162 0.82 -6.48 -28.15
N VAL A 163 -0.03 -7.19 -27.43
CA VAL A 163 -0.21 -8.63 -27.60
C VAL A 163 -1.29 -8.84 -28.66
N PRO A 164 -0.97 -9.48 -29.80
CA PRO A 164 -1.91 -9.60 -30.92
C PRO A 164 -3.05 -10.59 -30.65
N GLU A 165 -2.89 -11.50 -29.68
CA GLU A 165 -3.84 -12.57 -29.39
C GLU A 165 -4.62 -12.28 -28.10
N SER A 166 -5.93 -12.56 -28.14
CA SER A 166 -6.79 -12.59 -26.96
C SER A 166 -6.68 -13.88 -26.14
N LYS A 167 -5.71 -14.74 -26.45
CA LYS A 167 -5.53 -16.03 -25.79
C LYS A 167 -4.52 -15.96 -24.64
N TYR A 168 -4.88 -16.56 -23.51
CA TYR A 168 -4.01 -16.58 -22.32
C TYR A 168 -2.68 -17.32 -22.55
N ASP A 169 -2.65 -18.29 -23.47
CA ASP A 169 -1.52 -19.18 -23.77
C ASP A 169 -0.59 -18.67 -24.88
N THR A 170 -0.70 -17.40 -25.27
CA THR A 170 0.11 -16.83 -26.34
C THR A 170 1.63 -16.90 -26.06
N ASN A 171 2.42 -17.19 -27.08
CA ASN A 171 3.88 -17.20 -27.01
C ASN A 171 4.51 -15.87 -27.49
N THR A 172 3.70 -14.84 -27.73
CA THR A 172 4.13 -13.58 -28.37
C THR A 172 4.45 -12.44 -27.40
N LEU A 173 4.48 -12.70 -26.09
CA LEU A 173 4.81 -11.67 -25.09
C LEU A 173 6.27 -11.23 -25.22
N GLN A 174 6.46 -9.98 -25.64
CA GLN A 174 7.77 -9.33 -25.65
C GLN A 174 8.26 -9.05 -24.24
N GLN A 175 9.58 -8.88 -24.08
CA GLN A 175 10.18 -8.52 -22.79
C GLN A 175 9.65 -7.18 -22.27
N HIS A 176 9.55 -7.06 -20.95
CA HIS A 176 9.16 -5.81 -20.29
C HIS A 176 10.19 -4.71 -20.52
N LEU A 177 9.72 -3.47 -20.66
CA LEU A 177 10.54 -2.25 -20.63
C LEU A 177 10.85 -1.82 -19.19
N TYR A 178 9.85 -1.88 -18.32
CA TYR A 178 9.97 -1.50 -16.91
C TYR A 178 9.72 -2.71 -16.01
N ARG A 179 10.51 -2.85 -14.94
CA ARG A 179 10.36 -3.90 -13.94
C ARG A 179 10.78 -3.39 -12.57
N GLY A 180 10.24 -3.99 -11.52
CA GLY A 180 10.68 -3.69 -10.17
C GLY A 180 9.83 -4.33 -9.09
N TYR A 181 10.05 -3.87 -7.87
CA TYR A 181 9.29 -4.29 -6.69
C TYR A 181 8.12 -3.34 -6.45
N ILE A 182 6.98 -3.91 -6.11
CA ILE A 182 5.83 -3.16 -5.61
C ILE A 182 6.00 -3.03 -4.09
N ILE A 183 6.22 -1.80 -3.63
CA ILE A 183 6.33 -1.48 -2.21
C ILE A 183 4.99 -0.92 -1.75
N LEU A 184 4.21 -1.73 -1.04
CA LEU A 184 2.92 -1.30 -0.49
C LEU A 184 3.11 -0.68 0.90
N GLY A 185 2.57 0.52 1.09
CA GLY A 185 2.48 1.16 2.39
C GLY A 185 1.54 0.39 3.34
N ASN A 186 1.84 0.41 4.64
CA ASN A 186 0.93 -0.16 5.63
C ASN A 186 -0.22 0.81 5.91
N ASN A 187 -1.38 0.50 5.37
CA ASN A 187 -2.57 1.33 5.39
C ASN A 187 -3.38 1.20 6.70
N ASN A 188 -2.70 1.00 7.82
CA ASN A 188 -3.34 0.81 9.10
C ASN A 188 -3.83 2.16 9.65
N ARG A 189 -5.01 2.59 9.19
CA ARG A 189 -5.73 3.76 9.72
C ARG A 189 -5.82 3.74 11.25
N LEU A 190 -5.85 2.54 11.84
CA LEU A 190 -5.88 2.34 13.28
C LEU A 190 -4.54 2.65 13.97
N LEU A 191 -3.39 2.37 13.33
CA LEU A 191 -2.07 2.78 13.80
C LEU A 191 -1.87 4.29 13.62
N VAL A 192 -2.36 4.87 12.52
CA VAL A 192 -2.34 6.33 12.32
C VAL A 192 -3.19 7.03 13.38
N ALA A 193 -4.41 6.53 13.64
CA ALA A 193 -5.28 7.07 14.69
C ALA A 193 -4.64 6.95 16.09
N HIS A 194 -3.95 5.84 16.39
CA HIS A 194 -3.17 5.69 17.61
C HIS A 194 -2.09 6.77 17.73
N ALA A 195 -1.30 6.99 16.68
CA ALA A 195 -0.23 7.99 16.68
C ALA A 195 -0.76 9.42 16.90
N VAL A 196 -1.85 9.79 16.21
CA VAL A 196 -2.47 11.12 16.36
C VAL A 196 -3.02 11.33 17.77
N ILE A 197 -3.71 10.34 18.34
CA ILE A 197 -4.28 10.47 19.69
C ILE A 197 -3.16 10.49 20.74
N MET A 198 -2.10 9.70 20.58
CA MET A 198 -0.93 9.77 21.47
C MET A 198 -0.22 11.12 21.39
N PHE A 199 -0.10 11.70 20.20
CA PHE A 199 0.45 13.06 20.03
C PHE A 199 -0.42 14.10 20.76
N LEU A 200 -1.74 14.06 20.59
CA LEU A 200 -2.65 14.98 21.29
C LEU A 200 -2.59 14.81 22.81
N ALA A 201 -2.45 13.58 23.31
CA ALA A 201 -2.34 13.33 24.75
C ALA A 201 -1.01 13.87 25.32
N TRP A 202 0.12 13.56 24.70
CA TRP A 202 1.46 13.82 25.27
C TRP A 202 2.12 15.11 24.81
N ALA A 203 1.89 15.56 23.58
CA ALA A 203 2.50 16.78 23.05
C ALA A 203 1.61 18.01 23.21
N VAL A 204 0.30 17.83 23.41
CA VAL A 204 -0.65 18.95 23.55
C VAL A 204 -1.27 18.98 24.95
N SER A 205 -1.97 17.92 25.35
CA SER A 205 -2.77 17.91 26.58
C SER A 205 -1.89 17.98 27.83
N ALA A 206 -0.94 17.05 27.99
CA ALA A 206 -0.09 17.00 29.17
C ALA A 206 0.77 18.28 29.38
N PRO A 207 1.44 18.84 28.36
CA PRO A 207 2.19 20.10 28.52
C PRO A 207 1.27 21.25 28.90
N THR A 208 0.09 21.36 28.29
CA THR A 208 -0.90 22.40 28.62
C THR A 208 -1.34 22.31 30.08
N ALA A 209 -1.59 21.10 30.60
CA ALA A 209 -1.93 20.89 32.01
C ALA A 209 -0.78 21.31 32.96
N VAL A 210 0.48 21.10 32.57
CA VAL A 210 1.67 21.59 33.30
C VAL A 210 1.75 23.12 33.26
N PHE A 211 1.51 23.75 32.10
CA PHE A 211 1.46 25.21 31.97
C PHE A 211 0.40 25.81 32.91
N ILE A 212 -0.80 25.22 32.98
CA ILE A 212 -1.86 25.63 33.92
C ILE A 212 -1.40 25.48 35.37
N ALA A 213 -0.78 24.36 35.73
CA ALA A 213 -0.27 24.15 37.09
C ALA A 213 0.83 25.16 37.46
N ARG A 214 1.66 25.57 36.50
CA ARG A 214 2.76 26.51 36.71
C ARG A 214 2.30 27.96 36.81
N PHE A 215 1.55 28.44 35.81
CA PHE A 215 1.18 29.85 35.69
C PHE A 215 -0.22 30.17 36.24
N GLY A 216 -1.10 29.17 36.31
CA GLY A 216 -2.46 29.32 36.80
C GLY A 216 -2.54 29.60 38.31
N ARG A 217 -1.52 29.22 39.09
CA ARG A 217 -1.48 29.48 40.55
C ARG A 217 -1.57 30.96 40.88
N GLN A 218 -0.95 31.82 40.07
CA GLN A 218 -0.93 33.27 40.29
C GLN A 218 -2.14 33.96 39.64
N LYS A 219 -2.57 33.50 38.46
CA LYS A 219 -3.65 34.15 37.69
C LYS A 219 -5.06 33.65 38.04
N LEU A 220 -5.20 32.43 38.54
CA LEU A 220 -6.48 31.76 38.82
C LEU A 220 -6.44 30.96 40.15
N PRO A 221 -6.24 31.61 41.30
CA PRO A 221 -5.93 30.96 42.57
C PRO A 221 -7.01 29.99 43.09
N LYS A 222 -8.28 30.23 42.76
CA LYS A 222 -9.41 29.36 43.18
C LYS A 222 -9.69 28.20 42.22
N SER A 223 -9.24 28.29 40.96
CA SER A 223 -9.66 27.37 39.90
C SER A 223 -8.52 26.58 39.26
N TRP A 224 -7.25 26.99 39.44
CA TRP A 224 -6.10 26.33 38.79
C TRP A 224 -6.04 24.84 39.10
N PHE A 225 -6.35 24.44 40.33
CA PHE A 225 -6.30 23.05 40.76
C PHE A 225 -7.41 22.25 40.09
N HIS A 226 -8.64 22.75 40.10
CA HIS A 226 -9.77 22.10 39.42
C HIS A 226 -9.56 21.99 37.92
N LEU A 227 -8.94 23.00 37.29
CA LEU A 227 -8.67 23.02 35.85
C LEU A 227 -7.51 22.09 35.47
N HIS A 228 -6.44 22.05 36.26
CA HIS A 228 -5.36 21.07 36.09
C HIS A 228 -5.87 19.64 36.28
N TRP A 229 -6.61 19.40 37.36
CA TRP A 229 -7.18 18.10 37.67
C TRP A 229 -8.17 17.65 36.59
N SER A 230 -9.11 18.52 36.19
CA SER A 230 -10.13 18.17 35.19
C SER A 230 -9.53 17.87 33.82
N MET A 231 -8.49 18.63 33.41
CA MET A 231 -7.78 18.38 32.16
C MET A 231 -7.02 17.04 32.19
N GLN A 232 -6.40 16.71 33.32
CA GLN A 232 -5.67 15.45 33.43
C GLN A 232 -6.63 14.24 33.47
N THR A 233 -7.72 14.33 34.23
CA THR A 233 -8.64 13.21 34.47
C THR A 233 -9.67 13.01 33.36
N PHE A 234 -10.24 14.07 32.81
CA PHE A 234 -11.33 13.97 31.83
C PHE A 234 -10.89 14.13 30.37
N LEU A 235 -9.66 14.57 30.13
CA LEU A 235 -9.11 14.68 28.76
C LEU A 235 -7.90 13.75 28.56
N THR A 236 -6.84 13.91 29.35
CA THR A 236 -5.58 13.16 29.11
C THR A 236 -5.75 11.66 29.32
N ILE A 237 -6.28 11.24 30.48
CA ILE A 237 -6.46 9.81 30.79
C ILE A 237 -7.35 9.09 29.75
N PRO A 238 -8.54 9.62 29.37
CA PRO A 238 -9.36 9.00 28.33
C PRO A 238 -8.66 8.89 26.97
N LEU A 239 -7.93 9.92 26.53
CA LEU A 239 -7.19 9.88 25.26
C LEU A 239 -6.12 8.78 25.27
N VAL A 240 -5.38 8.64 26.38
CA VAL A 240 -4.36 7.59 26.53
C VAL A 240 -5.00 6.20 26.50
N ILE A 241 -6.10 5.98 27.23
CA ILE A 241 -6.82 4.69 27.24
C ILE A 241 -7.30 4.34 25.83
N ILE A 242 -7.95 5.28 25.14
CA ILE A 242 -8.42 5.08 23.76
C ILE A 242 -7.24 4.72 22.85
N ALA A 243 -6.12 5.44 22.93
CA ALA A 243 -4.96 5.16 22.11
C ALA A 243 -4.39 3.75 22.34
N PHE A 244 -4.32 3.27 23.58
CA PHE A 244 -3.89 1.90 23.87
C PHE A 244 -4.86 0.84 23.34
N VAL A 245 -6.17 1.08 23.46
CA VAL A 245 -7.20 0.19 22.89
C VAL A 245 -7.06 0.11 21.37
N LEU A 246 -6.87 1.24 20.69
CA LEU A 246 -6.66 1.27 19.24
C LEU A 246 -5.39 0.52 18.84
N ALA A 247 -4.27 0.70 19.56
CA ALA A 247 -3.05 -0.06 19.32
C ALA A 247 -3.22 -1.57 19.56
N TYR A 248 -4.02 -1.96 20.55
CA TYR A 248 -4.32 -3.37 20.81
C TYR A 248 -5.17 -3.98 19.69
N VAL A 249 -6.26 -3.32 19.30
CA VAL A 249 -7.13 -3.77 18.21
C VAL A 249 -6.39 -3.77 16.87
N GLY A 250 -5.50 -2.81 16.64
CA GLY A 250 -4.76 -2.67 15.39
C GLY A 250 -3.66 -3.71 15.16
N ARG A 251 -3.31 -4.49 16.18
CA ARG A 251 -2.28 -5.53 16.09
C ARG A 251 -2.78 -6.87 15.54
N GLY A 252 -4.08 -7.09 15.37
CA GLY A 252 -4.64 -8.29 14.74
C GLY A 252 -3.98 -9.62 15.16
N LYS A 253 -4.40 -10.22 16.28
CA LYS A 253 -4.03 -11.59 16.76
C LYS A 253 -2.55 -12.04 16.77
N LYS A 254 -1.53 -11.22 16.47
CA LYS A 254 -0.12 -11.58 16.69
C LYS A 254 0.64 -10.46 17.38
N PHE A 255 1.20 -10.78 18.54
CA PHE A 255 1.92 -9.85 19.41
C PHE A 255 3.42 -10.10 19.18
N ASP A 256 4.02 -9.42 18.20
CA ASP A 256 5.49 -9.38 18.07
C ASP A 256 5.98 -8.02 18.58
N ALA A 257 6.60 -8.02 19.77
CA ALA A 257 7.04 -6.82 20.49
C ALA A 257 8.21 -6.07 19.83
N GLY A 258 8.71 -6.52 18.67
CA GLY A 258 9.92 -5.99 18.02
C GLY A 258 9.70 -4.86 16.99
N VAL A 259 8.48 -4.59 16.55
CA VAL A 259 8.27 -3.75 15.34
C VAL A 259 8.20 -2.24 15.65
N ALA A 260 8.14 -1.84 16.92
CA ALA A 260 8.00 -0.43 17.30
C ALA A 260 9.29 0.41 17.17
N HIS A 261 10.46 -0.19 16.93
CA HIS A 261 11.75 0.54 16.88
C HIS A 261 12.67 0.21 15.69
N GLN A 262 12.21 -0.52 14.67
CA GLN A 262 13.02 -0.78 13.46
C GLN A 262 12.39 -0.15 12.22
N ALA A 263 12.64 1.15 12.05
CA ALA A 263 12.70 1.74 10.72
C ALA A 263 13.99 1.25 10.04
N ASN A 264 13.97 0.02 9.53
CA ASN A 264 15.11 -0.56 8.83
C ASN A 264 15.12 -0.05 7.37
N ILE A 265 15.64 1.16 7.21
CA ILE A 265 16.13 1.67 5.93
C ILE A 265 17.50 1.00 5.73
N THR A 266 17.53 -0.13 5.02
CA THR A 266 18.79 -0.70 4.52
C THR A 266 18.56 -1.52 3.25
N SER A 267 18.87 -0.88 2.13
CA SER A 267 19.49 -1.43 0.92
C SER A 267 19.09 -2.84 0.47
N ARG A 268 18.15 -2.95 -0.47
CA ARG A 268 18.02 -4.09 -1.40
C ARG A 268 18.07 -3.62 -2.86
N PHE A 269 19.18 -2.99 -3.25
CA PHE A 269 19.46 -2.66 -4.65
C PHE A 269 20.49 -3.57 -5.31
N ASN A 270 21.01 -4.57 -4.61
CA ASN A 270 21.98 -5.51 -5.19
C ASN A 270 21.42 -6.92 -5.09
N ASN A 271 21.00 -7.45 -6.24
CA ASN A 271 20.96 -8.87 -6.67
C ASN A 271 19.73 -9.15 -7.54
N LEU A 272 19.71 -8.56 -8.74
CA LEU A 272 18.88 -9.03 -9.86
C LEU A 272 19.71 -9.24 -11.14
N CYS A 273 20.99 -9.56 -10.97
CA CYS A 273 21.85 -10.05 -12.05
C CYS A 273 22.61 -11.28 -11.54
N SER A 274 21.98 -12.44 -11.68
CA SER A 274 22.61 -13.75 -11.87
C SER A 274 21.52 -14.75 -12.24
#